data_AF-A0AAI8YHE3-F1
#
_entry.id   AF-A0AAI8YHE3-F1
#
_cell.length_a   1.000
_cell.length_b   1.000
_cell.length_c   1.000
_cell.angle_alpha   90.00
_cell.angle_beta   90.00
_cell.angle_gamma   90.00
#
_symmetry.space_group_name_H-M   'P 1'
#
loop_
_entity.id
_entity.type
_entity.pdbx_description
1 polymer ?
#
loop_
_entity_poly.entity_id
_entity_poly.type
_entity_poly.pdbx_seq_one_letter_code
_entity_poly.pdbx_strand_id
1 'polypeptide(L)'
;MAGEHAYLLSYNTISLCLWSYLTCRTLATLASPNTRPGLHDLYPDFLFPWLVVAQSLAALEVLHAASGLVRASPWTTAIQVGGKNLVVWTVMVQFPDIVNGLDGRVGFVGCLVAWGLSEMVRYGFFVVLLARGEAPAWLKWLR
;
A
#
# COMPACT_ATOMS: atom_id res chain seq x y z
N MET A 1 24.46 -8.33 7.73
CA MET A 1 24.55 -8.37 6.25
C MET A 1 23.60 -9.40 5.62
N ALA A 2 23.77 -10.72 5.81
CA ALA A 2 22.83 -11.71 5.22
C ALA A 2 21.42 -11.68 5.87
N GLY A 3 21.35 -11.52 7.20
CA GLY A 3 20.07 -11.46 7.93
C GLY A 3 19.23 -10.22 7.61
N GLU A 4 19.86 -9.07 7.43
CA GLU A 4 19.19 -7.82 7.04
C GLU A 4 18.59 -7.90 5.64
N HIS A 5 19.34 -8.49 4.70
CA HIS A 5 18.85 -8.73 3.34
C HIS A 5 17.65 -9.67 3.32
N ALA A 6 17.70 -10.78 4.07
CA ALA A 6 16.59 -11.71 4.17
C ALA A 6 15.36 -11.06 4.82
N TYR A 7 15.54 -10.29 5.89
CA TYR A 7 14.47 -9.53 6.54
C TYR A 7 13.80 -8.54 5.58
N LEU A 8 14.59 -7.72 4.89
CA LEU A 8 14.06 -6.74 3.92
C LEU A 8 13.34 -7.44 2.77
N LEU A 9 13.89 -8.55 2.26
CA LEU A 9 13.24 -9.32 1.20
C LEU A 9 11.88 -9.85 1.66
N SER A 10 11.81 -10.44 2.85
CA SER A 10 10.54 -10.93 3.42
C SER A 10 9.54 -9.78 3.64
N TYR A 11 9.98 -8.67 4.23
CA TYR A 11 9.14 -7.50 4.46
C TYR A 11 8.55 -6.93 3.15
N ASN A 12 9.40 -6.72 2.14
CA ASN A 12 8.97 -6.20 0.84
C ASN A 12 8.06 -7.20 0.12
N THR A 13 8.31 -8.50 0.24
CA THR A 13 7.46 -9.54 -0.37
C THR A 13 6.09 -9.58 0.28
N ILE A 14 6.02 -9.56 1.62
CA ILE A 14 4.73 -9.53 2.34
C ILE A 14 3.94 -8.28 1.97
N SER A 15 4.61 -7.12 1.95
CA SER A 15 3.98 -5.85 1.58
C SER A 15 3.49 -5.85 0.13
N LEU A 16 4.27 -6.41 -0.79
CA LEU A 16 3.88 -6.60 -2.19
C LEU A 16 2.65 -7.50 -2.31
N CYS A 17 2.62 -8.64 -1.61
CA CYS A 17 1.48 -9.56 -1.63
C CYS A 17 0.22 -8.89 -1.07
N LEU A 18 0.34 -8.15 0.04
CA LEU A 18 -0.77 -7.45 0.67
C LEU A 18 -1.36 -6.37 -0.27
N TRP A 19 -0.51 -5.53 -0.86
CA TRP A 19 -0.97 -4.50 -1.80
C TRP A 19 -1.51 -5.07 -3.11
N SER A 20 -0.91 -6.15 -3.62
CA SER A 20 -1.43 -6.88 -4.79
C SER A 20 -2.81 -7.47 -4.48
N TYR A 21 -2.98 -8.08 -3.31
CA TYR A 21 -4.24 -8.63 -2.87
C TYR A 21 -5.33 -7.55 -2.79
N LEU A 22 -5.05 -6.43 -2.11
CA LEU A 22 -5.98 -5.31 -1.98
C LEU A 22 -6.37 -4.73 -3.34
N THR A 23 -5.39 -4.50 -4.20
CA THR A 23 -5.59 -3.91 -5.53
C THR A 23 -6.40 -4.84 -6.42
N CYS A 24 -6.02 -6.11 -6.53
CA CYS A 24 -6.71 -7.10 -7.36
C CYS A 24 -8.15 -7.31 -6.87
N ARG A 25 -8.38 -7.39 -5.56
CA ARG A 25 -9.74 -7.50 -5.01
C ARG A 25 -10.58 -6.28 -5.32
N THR A 26 -10.02 -5.08 -5.17
CA THR A 26 -10.70 -3.81 -5.51
C THR A 26 -11.06 -3.76 -7.00
N LEU A 27 -10.12 -4.08 -7.88
CA LEU A 27 -10.34 -4.10 -9.33
C LEU A 27 -11.35 -5.17 -9.75
N ALA A 28 -11.31 -6.37 -9.16
CA ALA A 28 -12.27 -7.43 -9.44
C ALA A 28 -13.69 -7.03 -9.03
N THR A 29 -13.85 -6.35 -7.88
CA THR A 29 -15.14 -5.82 -7.45
C THR A 29 -15.66 -4.74 -8.40
N LEU A 30 -14.78 -3.86 -8.89
CA LEU A 30 -15.14 -2.83 -9.87
C LEU A 30 -15.54 -3.40 -11.24
N ALA A 31 -14.89 -4.48 -11.68
CA ALA A 31 -15.17 -5.11 -12.97
C ALA A 31 -16.45 -5.96 -12.98
N SER A 32 -16.99 -6.29 -11.80
CA SER A 32 -18.21 -7.10 -11.69
C SER A 32 -19.46 -6.28 -12.07
N PRO A 33 -20.34 -6.76 -12.96
CA PRO A 33 -21.56 -6.05 -13.40
C PRO A 33 -22.56 -5.74 -12.27
N ASN A 34 -22.46 -6.43 -11.12
CA ASN A 34 -23.31 -6.23 -9.94
C ASN A 34 -22.66 -5.29 -8.90
N THR A 35 -22.00 -4.23 -9.37
CA THR A 35 -21.09 -3.37 -8.58
C THR A 35 -21.76 -2.65 -7.41
N ARG A 36 -23.07 -2.36 -7.51
CA ARG A 36 -23.79 -1.49 -6.55
C ARG A 36 -24.00 -2.11 -5.16
N PRO A 37 -24.50 -3.36 -5.02
CA PRO A 37 -24.53 -4.03 -3.72
C PRO A 37 -23.15 -4.52 -3.26
N GLY A 38 -22.25 -4.89 -4.18
CA GLY A 38 -20.95 -5.47 -3.83
C GLY A 38 -19.98 -4.52 -3.12
N LEU A 39 -19.97 -3.23 -3.48
CA LEU A 39 -19.11 -2.22 -2.83
C LEU A 39 -19.57 -1.86 -1.42
N HIS A 40 -20.86 -1.97 -1.11
CA HIS A 40 -21.41 -1.62 0.19
C HIS A 40 -20.89 -2.56 1.29
N ASP A 41 -20.84 -3.86 1.01
CA ASP A 41 -20.49 -4.88 2.01
C ASP A 41 -18.99 -5.22 2.00
N LEU A 42 -18.28 -5.07 0.87
CA LEU A 42 -16.82 -5.28 0.82
C LEU A 42 -16.00 -4.15 1.45
N TYR A 43 -16.57 -2.93 1.50
CA TYR A 43 -15.86 -1.72 1.91
C TYR A 43 -15.52 -1.70 3.41
N PRO A 44 -16.49 -1.76 4.35
CA PRO A 44 -16.21 -1.61 5.79
C PRO A 44 -15.62 -2.88 6.40
N ASP A 45 -16.08 -4.06 5.98
CA ASP A 45 -15.78 -5.31 6.69
C ASP A 45 -14.51 -6.01 6.20
N PHE A 46 -14.09 -5.72 4.96
CA PHE A 46 -12.98 -6.45 4.35
C PHE A 46 -11.82 -5.54 3.95
N LEU A 47 -12.03 -4.55 3.09
CA LEU A 47 -10.91 -3.77 2.54
C LEU A 47 -10.31 -2.80 3.56
N PHE A 48 -11.14 -2.24 4.44
CA PHE A 48 -10.72 -1.21 5.38
C PHE A 48 -9.69 -1.69 6.43
N PRO A 49 -9.89 -2.80 7.15
CA PRO A 49 -8.90 -3.29 8.11
C PRO A 49 -7.54 -3.61 7.45
N TRP A 50 -7.56 -4.21 6.26
CA TRP A 50 -6.33 -4.55 5.54
C TRP A 50 -5.58 -3.32 5.03
N LEU A 51 -6.29 -2.26 4.63
CA LEU A 51 -5.67 -0.98 4.27
C LEU A 51 -4.96 -0.36 5.47
N VAL A 52 -5.62 -0.34 6.64
CA VAL A 52 -5.02 0.19 7.88
C VAL A 52 -3.76 -0.59 8.23
N VAL A 53 -3.79 -1.92 8.14
CA VAL A 53 -2.60 -2.77 8.35
C VAL A 53 -1.51 -2.45 7.34
N ALA A 54 -1.82 -2.39 6.04
CA ALA A 54 -0.83 -2.10 4.99
C ALA A 54 -0.14 -0.75 5.19
N GLN A 55 -0.89 0.27 5.62
CA GLN A 55 -0.40 1.63 5.82
C GLN A 55 0.37 1.77 7.14
N SER A 56 -0.05 1.03 8.16
CA SER A 56 0.70 0.94 9.43
C SER A 56 2.04 0.24 9.23
N LEU A 57 2.09 -0.82 8.41
CA LEU A 57 3.35 -1.47 8.04
C LEU A 57 4.29 -0.51 7.32
N ALA A 58 3.78 0.38 6.47
CA ALA A 58 4.60 1.39 5.81
C ALA A 58 5.29 2.35 6.80
N ALA A 59 4.79 2.53 8.02
CA ALA A 59 5.47 3.31 9.06
C ALA A 59 6.82 2.70 9.47
N LEU A 60 6.99 1.38 9.34
CA LEU A 60 8.26 0.70 9.57
C LEU A 60 9.35 1.17 8.59
N GLU A 61 8.99 1.67 7.41
CA GLU A 61 9.97 2.19 6.45
C GLU A 61 10.67 3.45 6.95
N VAL A 62 9.94 4.28 7.69
CA VAL A 62 10.52 5.46 8.36
C VAL A 62 11.56 4.99 9.38
N LEU A 63 11.27 3.92 10.12
CA LEU A 63 12.21 3.32 11.07
C LEU A 63 13.42 2.71 10.35
N HIS A 64 13.21 1.99 9.24
CA HIS A 64 14.30 1.40 8.45
C HIS A 64 15.23 2.47 7.87
N ALA A 65 14.67 3.60 7.41
CA ALA A 65 15.47 4.73 6.95
C ALA A 65 16.21 5.40 8.13
N ALA A 66 15.53 5.63 9.26
CA ALA A 66 16.10 6.28 10.44
C ALA A 66 17.22 5.45 11.09
N SER A 67 17.09 4.12 11.09
CA SER A 67 18.11 3.20 11.61
C SER A 67 19.26 2.95 10.65
N GLY A 68 19.22 3.52 9.43
CA GLY A 68 20.23 3.30 8.39
C GLY A 68 20.17 1.91 7.74
N LEU A 69 19.10 1.14 7.96
CA LEU A 69 18.91 -0.18 7.36
C LEU A 69 18.71 -0.08 5.84
N VAL A 70 18.09 1.01 5.38
CA VAL A 70 17.91 1.34 3.96
C VAL A 70 18.55 2.70 3.69
N ARG A 71 19.24 2.82 2.54
CA ARG A 71 19.78 4.10 2.06
C ARG A 71 18.64 4.99 1.53
N ALA A 72 17.91 5.63 2.45
CA ALA A 72 16.86 6.60 2.15
C ALA A 72 16.91 7.74 3.19
N SER A 73 16.43 8.93 2.83
CA SER A 73 16.30 10.02 3.79
C SER A 73 15.10 9.75 4.71
N PRO A 74 15.29 9.65 6.04
CA PRO A 74 14.21 9.38 6.97
C PRO A 74 13.10 10.43 6.90
N TRP A 75 13.47 11.68 6.65
CA TRP A 75 12.52 12.79 6.56
C TRP A 75 11.63 12.67 5.32
N THR A 76 12.22 12.39 4.15
CA THR A 76 11.41 12.24 2.94
C THR A 76 10.47 11.04 3.03
N THR A 77 10.93 9.93 3.62
CA THR A 77 10.10 8.74 3.84
C THR A 77 8.99 9.01 4.85
N ALA A 78 9.27 9.76 5.92
CA ALA A 78 8.28 10.16 6.93
C ALA A 78 7.16 11.01 6.32
N ILE A 79 7.48 11.95 5.44
CA ILE A 79 6.45 12.77 4.77
C ILE A 79 5.60 11.93 3.82
N GLN A 80 6.23 11.04 3.04
CA GLN A 80 5.53 10.18 2.07
C GLN A 80 4.56 9.22 2.77
N VAL A 81 5.03 8.52 3.80
CA VAL A 81 4.22 7.57 4.57
C VAL A 81 3.23 8.31 5.47
N GLY A 82 3.68 9.36 6.14
CA GLY A 82 2.87 10.18 7.04
C GLY A 82 1.69 10.84 6.33
N GLY A 83 1.87 11.32 5.10
CA GLY A 83 0.79 11.90 4.31
C GLY A 83 -0.35 10.90 4.04
N LYS A 84 -0.01 9.67 3.64
CA LYS A 84 -1.01 8.61 3.42
C LYS A 84 -1.63 8.14 4.75
N ASN A 85 -0.82 7.95 5.78
CA ASN A 85 -1.29 7.55 7.11
C ASN A 85 -2.21 8.59 7.74
N LEU A 86 -1.97 9.87 7.52
CA LEU A 86 -2.87 10.94 7.96
C LEU A 86 -4.25 10.73 7.36
N VAL A 87 -4.37 10.56 6.04
CA VAL A 87 -5.66 10.34 5.38
C VAL A 87 -6.37 9.10 5.94
N VAL A 88 -5.65 7.99 6.12
CA VAL A 88 -6.25 6.74 6.60
C VAL A 88 -6.70 6.86 8.06
N TRP A 89 -5.83 7.30 8.96
CA TRP A 89 -6.11 7.33 10.39
C TRP A 89 -6.97 8.50 10.83
N THR A 90 -6.81 9.69 10.25
CA THR A 90 -7.54 10.88 10.70
C THR A 90 -8.83 11.12 9.93
N VAL A 91 -8.91 10.70 8.66
CA VAL A 91 -10.13 10.86 7.86
C VAL A 91 -10.92 9.56 7.83
N MET A 92 -10.32 8.49 7.31
CA MET A 92 -11.08 7.27 7.01
C MET A 92 -11.49 6.49 8.25
N VAL A 93 -10.63 6.41 9.28
CA VAL A 93 -10.95 5.74 10.57
C VAL A 93 -11.88 6.61 11.43
N GLN A 94 -11.60 7.91 11.53
CA GLN A 94 -12.32 8.79 12.45
C GLN A 94 -13.72 9.18 11.95
N PHE A 95 -13.91 9.27 10.63
CA PHE A 95 -15.17 9.70 10.01
C PHE A 95 -15.68 8.64 9.02
N PRO A 96 -16.06 7.44 9.51
CA PRO A 96 -16.51 6.35 8.64
C PRO A 96 -17.77 6.71 7.85
N ASP A 97 -18.65 7.55 8.40
CA ASP A 97 -19.88 8.01 7.73
C ASP A 97 -19.60 8.81 6.46
N ILE A 98 -18.52 9.61 6.45
CA ILE A 98 -18.10 10.39 5.27
C ILE A 98 -17.67 9.42 4.18
N VAL A 99 -16.92 8.38 4.53
CA VAL A 99 -16.45 7.40 3.55
C VAL A 99 -17.55 6.45 3.11
N ASN A 100 -18.53 6.14 3.96
CA ASN A 100 -19.72 5.34 3.64
C ASN A 100 -20.71 6.06 2.70
N GLY A 101 -20.61 7.39 2.57
CA GLY A 101 -21.33 8.14 1.54
C GLY A 101 -21.00 7.64 0.12
N LEU A 102 -21.89 7.90 -0.84
CA LEU A 102 -21.68 7.48 -2.23
C LEU A 102 -20.38 8.09 -2.81
N ASP A 103 -20.17 9.39 -2.58
CA ASP A 103 -18.99 10.12 -3.05
C ASP A 103 -17.70 9.70 -2.30
N GLY A 104 -17.82 9.47 -0.99
CA GLY A 104 -16.72 8.99 -0.15
C GLY A 104 -16.19 7.62 -0.60
N ARG A 105 -17.09 6.70 -0.95
CA ARG A 105 -16.74 5.37 -1.46
C ARG A 105 -15.96 5.44 -2.77
N VAL A 106 -16.38 6.30 -3.69
CA VAL A 106 -15.66 6.49 -4.96
C VAL A 106 -14.26 7.03 -4.71
N GLY A 107 -14.12 8.03 -3.84
CA GLY A 107 -12.83 8.58 -3.44
C GLY A 107 -11.91 7.54 -2.81
N PHE A 108 -12.44 6.73 -1.88
CA PHE A 108 -11.70 5.66 -1.23
C PHE A 108 -11.19 4.61 -2.21
N VAL A 109 -12.05 4.15 -3.13
CA VAL A 109 -11.67 3.17 -4.15
C VAL A 109 -10.60 3.75 -5.07
N GLY A 110 -10.73 5.03 -5.44
CA GLY A 110 -9.69 5.75 -6.18
C GLY A 110 -8.34 5.76 -5.44
N CYS A 111 -8.35 6.06 -4.14
CA CYS A 111 -7.16 5.98 -3.30
C CYS A 111 -6.57 4.57 -3.26
N LEU A 112 -7.39 3.53 -3.04
CA LEU A 112 -6.93 2.14 -3.00
C LEU A 112 -6.30 1.69 -4.31
N VAL A 113 -6.89 2.02 -5.46
CA VAL A 113 -6.34 1.64 -6.76
C VAL A 113 -5.06 2.42 -7.05
N ALA A 114 -5.06 3.74 -6.85
CA ALA A 114 -3.90 4.58 -7.13
C ALA A 114 -2.72 4.24 -6.19
N TRP A 115 -2.98 4.11 -4.89
CA TRP A 115 -1.96 3.71 -3.92
C TRP A 115 -1.54 2.27 -4.15
N GLY A 116 -2.49 1.36 -4.34
CA GLY A 116 -2.20 -0.04 -4.60
C GLY A 116 -1.27 -0.27 -5.78
N LEU A 117 -1.54 0.35 -6.93
CA LEU A 117 -0.67 0.26 -8.10
C LEU A 117 0.72 0.84 -7.84
N SER A 118 0.82 2.02 -7.22
CA SER A 118 2.12 2.63 -6.91
C SER A 118 2.94 1.81 -5.91
N GLU A 119 2.29 1.25 -4.89
CA GLU A 119 2.94 0.41 -3.88
C GLU A 119 3.37 -0.95 -4.46
N MET A 120 2.56 -1.57 -5.33
CA MET A 120 2.93 -2.80 -6.04
C MET A 120 4.22 -2.62 -6.85
N VAL A 121 4.33 -1.52 -7.60
CA VAL A 121 5.54 -1.22 -8.37
C VAL A 121 6.73 -1.01 -7.45
N ARG A 122 6.56 -0.24 -6.36
CA ARG A 122 7.63 0.07 -5.41
C ARG A 122 8.18 -1.16 -4.70
N TYR A 123 7.30 -1.95 -4.07
CA TYR A 123 7.72 -3.18 -3.39
C TYR A 123 8.23 -4.22 -4.38
N GLY A 124 7.61 -4.34 -5.56
CA GLY A 124 8.08 -5.20 -6.65
C GLY A 124 9.50 -4.85 -7.08
N PHE A 125 9.80 -3.57 -7.25
CA PHE A 125 11.15 -3.09 -7.52
C PHE A 125 12.15 -3.52 -6.45
N PHE A 126 11.82 -3.32 -5.16
CA PHE A 126 12.72 -3.72 -4.07
C PHE A 126 12.91 -5.23 -3.97
N VAL A 127 11.87 -6.04 -4.16
CA VAL A 127 11.96 -7.51 -4.19
C VAL A 127 12.89 -7.96 -5.31
N VAL A 128 12.68 -7.46 -6.54
CA VAL A 128 13.52 -7.83 -7.69
C VAL A 128 14.96 -7.38 -7.50
N LEU A 129 15.17 -6.15 -7.01
CA LEU A 129 16.50 -5.62 -6.75
C LEU A 129 17.25 -6.43 -5.68
N LEU A 130 16.58 -6.80 -4.59
CA LEU A 130 17.19 -7.59 -3.51
C LEU A 130 17.44 -9.05 -3.92
N ALA A 131 16.57 -9.63 -4.74
CA ALA A 131 16.68 -11.03 -5.17
C ALA A 131 17.69 -11.24 -6.31
N ARG A 132 17.79 -10.28 -7.24
CA ARG A 132 18.64 -10.38 -8.44
C ARG A 132 19.88 -9.50 -8.41
N GLY A 133 19.98 -8.57 -7.47
CA GLY A 133 21.04 -7.55 -7.43
C GLY A 133 20.85 -6.40 -8.42
N GLU A 134 20.02 -6.58 -9.46
CA GLU A 134 19.68 -5.54 -10.43
C GLU A 134 18.19 -5.61 -10.83
N ALA A 135 17.57 -4.43 -10.94
CA ALA A 135 16.21 -4.28 -11.47
C ALA A 135 16.23 -4.07 -13.02
N PRO A 136 15.33 -4.71 -13.78
CA PRO A 136 15.18 -4.47 -15.21
C PRO A 136 14.86 -3.01 -15.55
N ALA A 137 15.23 -2.55 -16.75
CA ALA A 137 15.01 -1.17 -17.19
C ALA A 137 13.52 -0.75 -17.20
N TRP A 138 12.61 -1.65 -17.57
CA TRP A 138 11.17 -1.38 -17.55
C TRP A 138 10.65 -1.12 -16.12
N LEU A 139 11.19 -1.83 -15.12
CA LEU A 139 10.79 -1.67 -13.72
C LEU A 139 11.42 -0.42 -13.11
N LYS A 140 12.62 -0.02 -13.57
CA LYS A 140 13.23 1.29 -13.26
C LYS A 140 12.41 2.45 -13.83
N TRP A 141 11.80 2.28 -15.02
CA TRP A 141 10.95 3.30 -15.65
C TRP A 141 9.58 3.45 -14.97
N LEU A 142 9.00 2.34 -14.48
CA LEU A 142 7.72 2.35 -13.78
C LEU A 142 7.77 3.00 -12.38
N ARG A 143 8.95 3.00 -11.75
CA ARG A 143 9.19 3.55 -10.43
C ARG A 143 9.32 5.07 -10.48
#